data_AF-A0A699Z7F5-F1
#
_entry.id   AF-A0A699Z7F5-F1
#
_cell.length_a   1.000
_cell.length_b   1.000
_cell.length_c   1.000
_cell.angle_alpha   90.00
_cell.angle_beta   90.00
_cell.angle_gamma   90.00
#
_symmetry.space_group_name_H-M   'P 1'
#
loop_
_entity.id
_entity.type
_entity.pdbx_description
1 polymer ?
#
loop_
_entity_poly.entity_id
_entity_poly.type
_entity_poly.pdbx_seq_one_letter_code
_entity_poly.pdbx_strand_id
1 'polypeptide(L)'
;MFMVVEEFMLHVGGSIGYFQGDIRKIMADIDALKPTLFAGVPRVFERIYSGVQDQLKKGGAVKNMVKAQFQGYYKNAELTQEAVDADGFFHTGDIGELEPSGALKIIDRKKNLFKLSHGEYIAVERIENVYKNCPLVEMLWVYGNSFESCLVAVVVPKEDALRKLAADKGVEGADAMPLKELCRKDAMVAAVLGELKAEGKSAKLKGFEEIKAVLLETVPFSPENDLMTPSFKLKRAPLLKHYQPAIKAMYDKR
;
A
#
# COMPACT_ATOMS: atom_id res chain seq x y z
N MET A 1 15.87 -20.14 20.37
CA MET A 1 14.63 -19.66 19.71
C MET A 1 13.45 -20.57 20.04
N PHE A 2 13.57 -21.90 19.92
CA PHE A 2 12.47 -22.84 20.22
C PHE A 2 11.99 -22.83 21.68
N MET A 3 12.90 -22.83 22.68
CA MET A 3 12.51 -22.86 24.10
C MET A 3 11.68 -21.64 24.55
N VAL A 4 11.91 -20.45 23.97
CA VAL A 4 11.15 -19.23 24.31
C VAL A 4 9.71 -19.33 23.82
N VAL A 5 9.50 -19.96 22.66
CA VAL A 5 8.16 -20.19 22.09
C VAL A 5 7.43 -21.26 22.89
N GLU A 6 8.12 -22.33 23.31
CA GLU A 6 7.54 -23.37 24.17
C GLU A 6 7.12 -22.81 25.52
N GLU A 7 7.99 -22.03 26.18
CA GLU A 7 7.69 -21.41 27.48
C GLU A 7 6.53 -20.42 27.38
N PHE A 8 6.49 -19.62 26.31
CA PHE A 8 5.35 -18.75 26.02
C PHE A 8 4.06 -19.55 25.80
N MET A 9 4.11 -20.64 25.03
CA MET A 9 2.93 -21.48 24.77
C MET A 9 2.43 -22.17 26.03
N LEU A 10 3.32 -22.64 26.90
CA LEU A 10 2.94 -23.18 28.21
C LEU A 10 2.32 -22.08 29.10
N HIS A 11 2.84 -20.86 29.08
CA HIS A 11 2.30 -19.73 29.85
C HIS A 11 0.89 -19.31 29.42
N VAL A 12 0.59 -19.35 28.11
CA VAL A 12 -0.74 -19.03 27.59
C VAL A 12 -1.70 -20.23 27.55
N GLY A 13 -1.29 -21.39 28.07
CA GLY A 13 -2.12 -22.60 28.13
C GLY A 13 -2.30 -23.32 26.78
N GLY A 14 -1.37 -23.13 25.84
CA GLY A 14 -1.37 -23.79 24.54
C GLY A 14 -0.87 -25.24 24.59
N SER A 15 -1.33 -26.05 23.63
CA SER A 15 -0.85 -27.42 23.44
C SER A 15 0.36 -27.45 22.51
N ILE A 16 1.40 -28.19 22.88
CA ILE A 16 2.63 -28.34 22.09
C ILE A 16 2.66 -29.73 21.47
N GLY A 17 2.78 -29.79 20.14
CA GLY A 17 2.96 -31.03 19.39
C GLY A 17 4.39 -31.19 18.91
N TYR A 18 5.00 -32.34 19.19
CA TYR A 18 6.34 -32.68 18.71
C TYR A 18 6.25 -33.55 17.44
N PHE A 19 7.05 -33.21 16.44
CA PHE A 19 7.15 -34.02 15.22
C PHE A 19 7.81 -35.37 15.50
N GLN A 20 7.51 -36.39 14.72
CA GLN A 20 7.89 -37.79 15.00
C GLN A 20 9.37 -38.14 14.76
N GLY A 21 10.26 -37.15 14.63
CA GLY A 21 11.70 -37.36 14.43
C GLY A 21 12.14 -37.60 12.97
N ASP A 22 11.22 -37.88 12.03
CA ASP A 22 11.54 -38.05 10.61
C ASP A 22 10.97 -36.89 9.76
N ILE A 23 11.86 -36.07 9.20
CA ILE A 23 11.51 -34.92 8.36
C ILE A 23 10.68 -35.32 7.14
N ARG A 24 10.81 -36.55 6.63
CA ARG A 24 10.02 -37.02 5.48
C ARG A 24 8.54 -37.16 5.80
N LYS A 25 8.18 -37.30 7.07
CA LYS A 25 6.81 -37.47 7.55
C LYS A 25 6.20 -36.19 8.11
N ILE A 26 6.91 -35.05 8.01
CA ILE A 26 6.48 -33.77 8.58
C ILE A 26 5.10 -33.32 8.09
N MET A 27 4.75 -33.62 6.84
CA MET A 27 3.42 -33.27 6.30
C MET A 27 2.29 -34.06 6.96
N ALA A 28 2.55 -35.33 7.31
CA ALA A 28 1.59 -36.15 8.06
C ALA A 28 1.48 -35.68 9.52
N ASP A 29 2.59 -35.25 10.13
CA ASP A 29 2.58 -34.66 11.47
C ASP A 29 1.79 -33.34 11.49
N ILE A 30 1.97 -32.47 10.50
CA ILE A 30 1.23 -31.21 10.39
C ILE A 30 -0.27 -31.47 10.20
N ASP A 31 -0.64 -32.46 9.38
CA ASP A 31 -2.04 -32.81 9.15
C ASP A 31 -2.71 -33.43 10.39
N ALA A 32 -1.96 -34.22 11.17
CA ALA A 32 -2.43 -34.80 12.43
C ALA A 32 -2.53 -33.76 13.55
N LEU A 33 -1.50 -32.92 13.72
CA LEU A 33 -1.38 -31.96 14.82
C LEU A 33 -2.16 -30.67 14.57
N LYS A 34 -2.41 -30.32 13.30
CA LYS A 34 -3.08 -29.09 12.84
C LYS A 34 -2.60 -27.84 13.61
N PRO A 35 -1.29 -27.57 13.62
CA PRO A 35 -0.71 -26.55 14.50
C PRO A 35 -1.16 -25.14 14.10
N THR A 36 -1.56 -24.34 15.08
CA THR A 36 -1.83 -22.90 14.91
C THR A 36 -0.54 -22.11 14.65
N LEU A 37 0.54 -22.48 15.34
CA LEU A 37 1.88 -21.92 15.16
C LEU A 37 2.86 -23.06 14.86
N PHE A 38 3.54 -23.00 13.71
CA PHE A 38 4.56 -23.96 13.34
C PHE A 38 5.95 -23.32 13.43
N ALA A 39 6.71 -23.68 14.46
CA ALA A 39 8.10 -23.28 14.62
C ALA A 39 9.01 -24.33 13.95
N GLY A 40 9.94 -23.91 13.10
CA GLY A 40 10.83 -24.82 12.37
C GLY A 40 12.15 -24.17 11.98
N VAL A 41 13.10 -24.99 11.56
CA VAL A 41 14.37 -24.54 10.96
C VAL A 41 14.20 -24.39 9.44
N PRO A 42 15.01 -23.57 8.74
CA PRO A 42 14.83 -23.27 7.31
C PRO A 42 14.62 -24.50 6.42
N ARG A 43 15.41 -25.56 6.66
CA ARG A 43 15.32 -26.85 5.96
C ARG A 43 13.94 -27.53 6.03
N VAL A 44 13.19 -27.30 7.10
CA VAL A 44 11.83 -27.84 7.28
C VAL A 44 10.84 -27.04 6.43
N PHE A 45 10.98 -25.71 6.37
CA PHE A 45 10.15 -24.86 5.52
C PHE A 45 10.38 -25.14 4.04
N GLU A 46 11.62 -25.35 3.62
CA GLU A 46 11.96 -25.79 2.26
C GLU A 46 11.26 -27.11 1.91
N ARG A 47 11.18 -28.03 2.86
CA ARG A 47 10.50 -29.32 2.65
C ARG A 47 9.00 -29.16 2.52
N ILE A 48 8.37 -28.35 3.38
CA ILE A 48 6.94 -28.02 3.30
C ILE A 48 6.65 -27.37 1.94
N TYR A 49 7.48 -26.41 1.54
CA TYR A 49 7.39 -25.75 0.24
C TYR A 49 7.48 -26.75 -0.92
N SER A 50 8.46 -27.67 -0.89
CA SER A 50 8.57 -28.72 -1.91
C SER A 50 7.35 -29.65 -1.94
N GLY A 51 6.80 -30.01 -0.78
CA GLY A 51 5.59 -30.82 -0.67
C GLY A 51 4.36 -30.11 -1.22
N VAL A 52 4.21 -28.80 -0.97
CA VAL A 52 3.15 -27.97 -1.53
C VAL A 52 3.29 -27.88 -3.06
N GLN A 53 4.51 -27.68 -3.57
CA GLN A 53 4.81 -27.64 -5.01
C GLN A 53 4.53 -28.97 -5.71
N ASP A 54 4.88 -30.10 -5.08
CA ASP A 54 4.59 -31.44 -5.61
C ASP A 54 3.09 -31.75 -5.62
N GLN A 55 2.34 -31.24 -4.64
CA GLN A 55 0.87 -31.32 -4.59
C GLN A 55 0.21 -30.42 -5.64
N LEU A 56 0.73 -29.20 -5.84
CA LEU A 56 0.29 -28.26 -6.88
C LEU A 56 0.45 -28.83 -8.29
N LYS A 57 1.55 -29.54 -8.56
CA LYS A 57 1.83 -30.17 -9.86
C LYS A 57 0.94 -31.36 -10.19
N LYS A 58 0.30 -32.00 -9.19
CA LYS A 58 -0.55 -33.19 -9.38
C LYS A 58 -2.04 -32.87 -9.59
N GLY A 59 -2.43 -31.60 -9.58
CA GLY A 59 -3.75 -31.14 -10.01
C GLY A 59 -4.83 -31.15 -8.93
N GLY A 60 -5.56 -30.03 -8.88
CA GLY A 60 -6.97 -30.00 -8.48
C GLY A 60 -7.34 -29.77 -7.01
N ALA A 61 -6.42 -29.90 -6.06
CA ALA A 61 -6.79 -29.93 -4.63
C ALA A 61 -6.29 -28.74 -3.78
N VAL A 62 -5.82 -27.65 -4.38
CA VAL A 62 -5.41 -26.43 -3.64
C VAL A 62 -6.59 -25.48 -3.40
N LYS A 63 -7.78 -26.06 -3.09
CA LYS A 63 -8.90 -25.32 -2.51
C LYS A 63 -8.92 -25.42 -0.98
N ASN A 64 -8.20 -26.39 -0.39
CA ASN A 64 -8.38 -26.75 1.02
C ASN A 64 -7.21 -26.42 1.97
N MET A 65 -6.04 -26.02 1.46
CA MET A 65 -4.85 -25.83 2.32
C MET A 65 -4.65 -24.39 2.83
N VAL A 66 -5.51 -23.46 2.38
CA VAL A 66 -5.67 -22.13 3.00
C VAL A 66 -7.14 -21.96 3.37
N LYS A 67 -7.71 -22.91 4.12
CA LYS A 67 -8.92 -22.61 4.87
C LYS A 67 -8.52 -21.58 5.93
N ALA A 68 -9.07 -20.38 5.81
CA ALA A 68 -8.71 -19.26 6.64
C ALA A 68 -8.84 -19.64 8.12
N GLN A 69 -7.77 -19.44 8.91
CA GLN A 69 -7.86 -19.45 10.38
C GLN A 69 -8.65 -18.23 10.92
N PHE A 70 -9.20 -17.42 10.03
CA PHE A 70 -10.05 -16.28 10.34
C PHE A 70 -11.41 -16.76 10.84
N GLN A 71 -11.62 -16.72 12.16
CA GLN A 71 -12.90 -17.07 12.80
C GLN A 71 -13.96 -15.96 12.67
N GLY A 72 -13.55 -14.77 12.25
CA GLY A 72 -14.42 -13.59 12.10
C GLY A 72 -13.90 -12.35 12.81
N TYR A 73 -14.49 -11.20 12.48
CA TYR A 73 -14.30 -9.97 13.23
C TYR A 73 -15.13 -10.00 14.52
N TYR A 74 -14.50 -9.65 15.64
CA TYR A 74 -15.15 -9.64 16.95
C TYR A 74 -16.40 -8.75 16.96
N LYS A 75 -17.56 -9.35 17.27
CA LYS A 75 -18.89 -8.70 17.29
C LYS A 75 -19.29 -8.01 15.97
N ASN A 76 -18.69 -8.39 14.84
CA ASN A 76 -19.03 -7.82 13.55
C ASN A 76 -19.27 -8.93 12.52
N ALA A 77 -20.47 -9.48 12.54
CA ALA A 77 -20.89 -10.59 11.68
C ALA A 77 -20.96 -10.17 10.20
N GLU A 78 -21.34 -8.91 9.92
CA GLU A 78 -21.42 -8.38 8.56
C GLU A 78 -20.04 -8.34 7.89
N LEU A 79 -19.04 -7.73 8.53
CA LEU A 79 -17.67 -7.72 7.99
C LEU A 79 -17.06 -9.14 7.90
N THR A 80 -17.51 -10.07 8.76
CA THR A 80 -17.04 -11.46 8.72
C THR A 80 -17.54 -12.18 7.47
N GLN A 81 -18.82 -11.99 7.14
CA GLN A 81 -19.42 -12.53 5.91
C GLN A 81 -18.86 -11.85 4.66
N GLU A 82 -18.53 -10.55 4.73
CA GLU A 82 -17.89 -9.85 3.60
C GLU A 82 -16.46 -10.35 3.35
N ALA A 83 -15.73 -10.76 4.39
CA ALA A 83 -14.33 -11.16 4.28
C ALA A 83 -14.10 -12.58 3.77
N VAL A 84 -15.13 -13.44 3.78
CA VAL A 84 -15.04 -14.84 3.33
C VAL A 84 -16.16 -15.15 2.35
N ASP A 85 -15.83 -15.61 1.15
CA ASP A 85 -16.84 -15.96 0.14
C ASP A 85 -17.54 -17.30 0.42
N ALA A 86 -18.56 -17.60 -0.41
CA ALA A 86 -19.32 -18.85 -0.35
C ALA A 86 -18.47 -20.12 -0.56
N ASP A 87 -17.29 -19.98 -1.17
CA ASP A 87 -16.33 -21.06 -1.40
C ASP A 87 -15.35 -21.22 -0.22
N GLY A 88 -15.41 -20.35 0.79
CA GLY A 88 -14.56 -20.39 1.98
C GLY A 88 -13.21 -19.68 1.81
N PHE A 89 -13.02 -18.87 0.76
CA PHE A 89 -11.80 -18.09 0.58
C PHE A 89 -11.87 -16.78 1.32
N PHE A 90 -10.80 -16.47 2.05
CA PHE A 90 -10.62 -15.17 2.69
C PHE A 90 -10.09 -14.14 1.70
N HIS A 91 -10.82 -13.04 1.54
CA HIS A 91 -10.43 -11.92 0.71
C HIS A 91 -9.36 -11.08 1.43
N THR A 92 -8.09 -11.33 1.11
CA THR A 92 -6.94 -10.57 1.65
C THR A 92 -7.01 -9.07 1.35
N GLY A 93 -7.73 -8.71 0.28
CA GLY A 93 -7.77 -7.36 -0.26
C GLY A 93 -6.50 -6.98 -1.03
N ASP A 94 -5.62 -7.93 -1.29
CA ASP A 94 -4.37 -7.76 -2.07
C ASP A 94 -4.57 -8.27 -3.49
N ILE A 95 -3.99 -7.57 -4.46
CA ILE A 95 -3.88 -7.99 -5.85
C ILE A 95 -2.46 -8.52 -6.03
N GLY A 96 -2.35 -9.74 -6.54
CA GLY A 96 -1.06 -10.36 -6.85
C GLY A 96 -1.02 -10.91 -8.26
N GLU A 97 0.18 -10.96 -8.82
CA GLU A 97 0.50 -11.59 -10.10
C GLU A 97 1.28 -12.87 -9.83
N LEU A 98 0.83 -13.97 -10.44
CA LEU A 98 1.58 -15.22 -10.44
C LEU A 98 2.60 -15.18 -11.56
N GLU A 99 3.88 -15.20 -11.19
CA GLU A 99 4.96 -15.30 -12.16
C GLU A 99 5.03 -16.71 -12.75
N PRO A 100 5.63 -16.88 -13.95
CA PRO A 100 5.83 -18.21 -14.56
C PRO A 100 6.62 -19.19 -13.66
N SER A 101 7.40 -18.67 -12.71
CA SER A 101 8.13 -19.44 -11.69
C SER A 101 7.22 -20.04 -10.61
N GLY A 102 5.95 -19.65 -10.55
CA GLY A 102 5.01 -19.98 -9.48
C GLY A 102 5.11 -19.06 -8.25
N ALA A 103 5.96 -18.03 -8.29
CA ALA A 103 6.03 -17.01 -7.25
C ALA A 103 4.83 -16.05 -7.32
N LEU A 104 4.26 -15.70 -6.16
CA LEU A 104 3.21 -14.68 -6.07
C LEU A 104 3.84 -13.31 -5.76
N LYS A 105 3.73 -12.38 -6.70
CA LYS A 105 4.17 -11.00 -6.54
C LYS A 105 2.98 -10.13 -6.13
N ILE A 106 3.03 -9.55 -4.94
CA ILE A 106 2.00 -8.60 -4.50
C ILE A 106 2.17 -7.30 -5.29
N ILE A 107 1.12 -6.86 -5.96
CA ILE A 107 1.10 -5.65 -6.78
C ILE A 107 0.62 -4.46 -5.97
N ASP A 108 -0.59 -4.53 -5.40
CA ASP A 108 -1.19 -3.45 -4.61
C ASP A 108 -2.43 -3.97 -3.84
N ARG A 109 -3.05 -3.13 -3.01
CA ARG A 109 -4.36 -3.39 -2.40
C ARG A 109 -5.47 -3.11 -3.41
N LYS A 110 -6.49 -3.96 -3.46
CA LYS A 110 -7.70 -3.76 -4.28
C LYS A 110 -8.33 -2.39 -4.09
N LYS A 111 -8.32 -1.85 -2.86
CA LYS A 111 -8.89 -0.53 -2.53
C LYS A 111 -8.04 0.66 -3.00
N ASN A 112 -6.78 0.44 -3.36
CA ASN A 112 -5.86 1.47 -3.86
C ASN A 112 -5.68 1.43 -5.38
N LEU A 113 -6.26 0.43 -6.06
CA LEU A 113 -6.27 0.39 -7.51
C LEU A 113 -7.53 1.09 -8.03
N PHE A 114 -7.36 2.08 -8.90
CA PHE A 114 -8.48 2.69 -9.64
C PHE A 114 -8.19 2.75 -11.13
N LYS A 115 -9.24 2.95 -11.92
CA LYS A 115 -9.18 2.99 -13.37
C LYS A 115 -9.35 4.42 -13.85
N LEU A 116 -8.57 4.86 -14.84
CA LEU A 116 -8.74 6.13 -15.55
C LEU A 116 -9.74 6.00 -16.72
N SER A 117 -10.21 7.12 -17.26
CA SER A 117 -11.25 7.14 -18.30
C SER A 117 -10.89 6.38 -19.59
N HIS A 118 -9.61 6.28 -19.91
CA HIS A 118 -9.09 5.60 -21.10
C HIS A 118 -8.83 4.10 -20.91
N GLY A 119 -9.06 3.55 -19.72
CA GLY A 119 -8.96 2.11 -19.52
C GLY A 119 -7.86 1.65 -18.57
N GLU A 120 -6.82 2.46 -18.40
CA GLU A 120 -5.62 2.09 -17.64
C GLU A 120 -5.88 2.05 -16.13
N TYR A 121 -5.26 1.07 -15.47
CA TYR A 121 -5.30 0.92 -14.02
C TYR A 121 -4.11 1.63 -13.37
N ILE A 122 -4.39 2.30 -12.25
CA ILE A 122 -3.45 3.06 -11.45
C ILE A 122 -3.29 2.42 -10.09
N ALA A 123 -2.07 1.95 -9.81
CA ALA A 123 -1.60 1.55 -8.48
C ALA A 123 -1.07 2.79 -7.76
N VAL A 124 -1.96 3.53 -7.08
CA VAL A 124 -1.65 4.88 -6.60
C VAL A 124 -0.61 4.90 -5.48
N GLU A 125 -0.56 3.87 -4.63
CA GLU A 125 0.47 3.80 -3.58
C GLU A 125 1.87 3.66 -4.18
N ARG A 126 2.01 2.92 -5.29
CA ARG A 126 3.26 2.82 -6.04
C ARG A 126 3.70 4.20 -6.54
N ILE A 127 2.77 4.96 -7.12
CA ILE A 127 3.03 6.29 -7.66
C ILE A 127 3.37 7.28 -6.54
N GLU A 128 2.62 7.27 -5.44
CA GLU A 128 2.89 8.08 -4.25
C GLU A 128 4.29 7.78 -3.69
N ASN A 129 4.70 6.50 -3.65
CA ASN A 129 6.02 6.11 -3.17
C ASN A 129 7.16 6.55 -4.10
N VAL A 130 6.94 6.63 -5.41
CA VAL A 130 7.91 7.23 -6.35
C VAL A 130 8.09 8.71 -6.02
N TYR A 131 7.00 9.46 -5.94
CA TYR A 131 7.07 10.91 -5.75
C TYR A 131 7.51 11.34 -4.35
N LYS A 132 7.37 10.47 -3.33
CA LYS A 132 7.97 10.69 -2.00
C LYS A 132 9.49 10.83 -2.02
N ASN A 133 10.17 10.34 -3.06
CA ASN A 133 11.62 10.50 -3.21
C ASN A 133 12.01 11.91 -3.66
N CYS A 134 11.06 12.71 -4.16
CA CYS A 134 11.32 14.10 -4.54
C CYS A 134 11.74 14.91 -3.30
N PRO A 135 12.91 15.59 -3.31
CA PRO A 135 13.42 16.30 -2.14
C PRO A 135 12.48 17.37 -1.58
N LEU A 136 11.63 17.94 -2.43
CA LEU A 136 10.65 18.98 -2.09
C LEU A 136 9.43 18.46 -1.34
N VAL A 137 9.13 17.16 -1.40
CA VAL A 137 7.89 16.60 -0.86
C VAL A 137 8.08 16.22 0.61
N GLU A 138 7.23 16.76 1.48
CA GLU A 138 7.06 16.30 2.86
C GLU A 138 5.93 15.27 2.94
N MET A 139 4.75 15.62 2.40
CA MET A 139 3.62 14.71 2.25
C MET A 139 2.99 14.87 0.88
N LEU A 140 2.36 13.80 0.40
CA LEU A 140 1.75 13.76 -0.91
C LEU A 140 0.51 12.89 -0.87
N TRP A 141 -0.56 13.37 -1.49
CA TRP A 141 -1.73 12.58 -1.81
C TRP A 141 -2.01 12.68 -3.31
N VAL A 142 -2.00 11.56 -4.01
CA VAL A 142 -2.32 11.49 -5.45
C VAL A 142 -3.77 11.06 -5.61
N TYR A 143 -4.45 11.76 -6.51
CA TYR A 143 -5.85 11.51 -6.82
C TYR A 143 -6.07 11.30 -8.33
N GLY A 144 -6.97 10.37 -8.62
CA GLY A 144 -7.52 10.11 -9.93
C GLY A 144 -8.85 9.38 -9.80
N ASN A 145 -9.64 9.38 -10.87
CA ASN A 145 -10.90 8.66 -10.94
C ASN A 145 -11.21 8.25 -12.39
N SER A 146 -12.27 7.46 -12.58
CA SER A 146 -12.64 6.88 -13.87
C SER A 146 -13.26 7.83 -14.88
N PHE A 147 -13.54 9.07 -14.50
CA PHE A 147 -13.98 10.12 -15.41
C PHE A 147 -12.80 10.91 -15.97
N GLU A 148 -11.63 10.83 -15.32
CA GLU A 148 -10.46 11.62 -15.67
C GLU A 148 -9.38 10.78 -16.37
N SER A 149 -8.68 11.41 -17.32
CA SER A 149 -7.61 10.78 -18.09
C SER A 149 -6.23 10.92 -17.44
N CYS A 150 -6.13 11.67 -16.34
CA CYS A 150 -4.87 12.04 -15.71
C CYS A 150 -4.95 12.13 -14.18
N LEU A 151 -3.78 12.17 -13.56
CA LEU A 151 -3.61 12.29 -12.12
C LEU A 151 -3.37 13.74 -11.71
N VAL A 152 -3.88 14.09 -10.54
CA VAL A 152 -3.61 15.35 -9.85
C VAL A 152 -3.14 15.04 -8.43
N ALA A 153 -2.48 15.98 -7.76
CA ALA A 153 -2.00 15.74 -6.41
C ALA A 153 -2.10 16.94 -5.48
N VAL A 154 -2.21 16.66 -4.19
CA VAL A 154 -2.00 17.63 -3.12
C VAL A 154 -0.62 17.35 -2.51
N VAL A 155 0.22 18.37 -2.50
CA VAL A 155 1.62 18.29 -2.06
C VAL A 155 1.79 19.19 -0.86
N VAL A 156 2.26 18.64 0.25
CA VAL A 156 2.81 19.42 1.36
C VAL A 156 4.31 19.51 1.11
N PRO A 157 4.85 20.68 0.74
CA PRO A 157 6.27 20.82 0.46
C PRO A 157 7.05 21.05 1.74
N LYS A 158 8.30 20.57 1.78
CA LYS A 158 9.26 20.96 2.82
C LYS A 158 9.57 22.45 2.68
N GLU A 159 9.33 23.22 3.73
CA GLU A 159 9.45 24.68 3.69
C GLU A 159 10.85 25.14 3.23
N ASP A 160 11.92 24.60 3.82
CA ASP A 160 13.30 24.97 3.48
C ASP A 160 13.63 24.71 2.01
N ALA A 161 13.19 23.55 1.50
CA ALA A 161 13.45 23.15 0.13
C ALA A 161 12.64 23.99 -0.87
N LEU A 162 11.40 24.35 -0.52
CA LEU A 162 10.55 25.22 -1.33
C LEU A 162 11.11 26.65 -1.41
N ARG A 163 11.58 27.21 -0.28
CA ARG A 163 12.19 28.55 -0.23
C ARG A 163 13.47 28.59 -1.06
N LYS A 164 14.31 27.56 -0.96
CA LYS A 164 15.50 27.42 -1.82
C LYS A 164 15.13 27.40 -3.31
N LEU A 165 14.14 26.59 -3.68
CA LEU A 165 13.64 26.55 -5.06
C LEU A 165 13.11 27.91 -5.53
N ALA A 166 12.43 28.65 -4.65
CA ALA A 166 11.93 29.98 -4.94
C ALA A 166 13.06 30.98 -5.21
N ALA A 167 14.15 30.93 -4.42
CA ALA A 167 15.35 31.72 -4.65
C ALA A 167 16.00 31.37 -6.01
N ASP A 168 16.14 30.08 -6.33
CA ASP A 168 16.70 29.61 -7.61
C ASP A 168 15.84 30.05 -8.82
N LYS A 169 14.53 30.24 -8.61
CA LYS A 169 13.59 30.76 -9.62
C LYS A 169 13.48 32.28 -9.64
N GLY A 170 14.24 33.00 -8.80
CA GLY A 170 14.23 34.47 -8.74
C GLY A 170 12.93 35.05 -8.19
N VAL A 171 12.24 34.34 -7.31
CA VAL A 171 11.00 34.83 -6.67
C VAL A 171 11.37 35.85 -5.59
N GLU A 172 11.16 37.12 -5.87
CA GLU A 172 11.45 38.20 -4.92
C GLU A 172 10.69 38.05 -3.60
N GLY A 173 11.39 38.30 -2.50
CA GLY A 173 10.87 38.22 -1.14
C GLY A 173 10.51 36.81 -0.67
N ALA A 174 10.93 35.75 -1.38
CA ALA A 174 10.56 34.37 -1.04
C ALA A 174 10.96 33.97 0.39
N ASP A 175 12.07 34.46 0.92
CA ASP A 175 12.56 34.10 2.26
C ASP A 175 11.68 34.67 3.39
N ALA A 176 11.14 35.87 3.19
CA ALA A 176 10.29 36.55 4.18
C ALA A 176 8.79 36.34 3.95
N MET A 177 8.40 35.79 2.79
CA MET A 177 7.01 35.54 2.44
C MET A 177 6.40 34.43 3.32
N PRO A 178 5.17 34.61 3.84
CA PRO A 178 4.45 33.53 4.50
C PRO A 178 4.32 32.32 3.57
N LEU A 179 4.56 31.10 4.08
CA LEU A 179 4.55 29.87 3.27
C LEU A 179 3.27 29.73 2.44
N LYS A 180 2.12 30.11 3.02
CA LYS A 180 0.81 30.07 2.36
C LYS A 180 0.72 30.96 1.12
N GLU A 181 1.37 32.12 1.13
CA GLU A 181 1.43 33.00 -0.03
C GLU A 181 2.40 32.47 -1.08
N LEU A 182 3.54 31.93 -0.64
CA LEU A 182 4.53 31.31 -1.52
C LEU A 182 3.91 30.11 -2.28
N CYS A 183 3.18 29.25 -1.60
CA CYS A 183 2.46 28.10 -2.18
C CYS A 183 1.36 28.50 -3.17
N ARG A 184 0.85 29.74 -3.12
CA ARG A 184 -0.18 30.24 -4.04
C ARG A 184 0.38 30.87 -5.31
N LYS A 185 1.68 31.12 -5.39
CA LYS A 185 2.30 31.66 -6.61
C LYS A 185 2.29 30.60 -7.71
N ASP A 186 1.72 30.93 -8.87
CA ASP A 186 1.69 30.04 -10.04
C ASP A 186 3.09 29.58 -10.45
N ALA A 187 4.09 30.44 -10.31
CA ALA A 187 5.50 30.11 -10.54
C ALA A 187 5.99 28.95 -9.64
N MET A 188 5.57 28.93 -8.37
CA MET A 188 5.94 27.88 -7.43
C MET A 188 5.18 26.58 -7.69
N VAL A 189 3.87 26.68 -7.98
CA VAL A 189 3.06 25.52 -8.39
C VAL A 189 3.65 24.86 -9.64
N ALA A 190 4.03 25.66 -10.65
CA ALA A 190 4.65 25.17 -11.87
C ALA A 190 6.05 24.59 -11.62
N ALA A 191 6.86 25.20 -10.75
CA ALA A 191 8.18 24.70 -10.41
C ALA A 191 8.10 23.34 -9.69
N VAL A 192 7.24 23.20 -8.67
CA VAL A 192 7.05 21.92 -7.96
C VAL A 192 6.51 20.84 -8.90
N LEU A 193 5.54 21.17 -9.75
CA LEU A 193 5.06 20.23 -10.77
C LEU A 193 6.18 19.80 -11.74
N GLY A 194 7.09 20.70 -12.09
CA GLY A 194 8.25 20.40 -12.92
C GLY A 194 9.19 19.38 -12.28
N GLU A 195 9.48 19.54 -10.99
CA GLU A 195 10.31 18.63 -10.21
C GLU A 195 9.66 17.25 -10.05
N LEU A 196 8.35 17.21 -9.79
CA LEU A 196 7.60 15.95 -9.78
C LEU A 196 7.63 15.28 -11.16
N LYS A 197 7.46 16.02 -12.27
CA LYS A 197 7.59 15.45 -13.61
C LYS A 197 8.99 14.88 -13.86
N ALA A 198 10.04 15.52 -13.36
CA ALA A 198 11.41 15.01 -13.47
C ALA A 198 11.57 13.69 -12.67
N GLU A 199 11.06 13.62 -11.45
CA GLU A 199 11.07 12.41 -10.62
C GLU A 199 10.31 11.26 -11.30
N GLY A 200 9.12 11.53 -11.83
CA GLY A 200 8.32 10.54 -12.54
C GLY A 200 9.03 9.96 -13.77
N LYS A 201 9.73 10.80 -14.54
CA LYS A 201 10.55 10.37 -15.68
C LYS A 201 11.75 9.54 -15.24
N SER A 202 12.45 9.95 -14.18
CA SER A 202 13.58 9.21 -13.60
C SER A 202 13.16 7.80 -13.16
N ALA A 203 11.97 7.69 -12.53
CA ALA A 203 11.37 6.43 -12.12
C ALA A 203 10.68 5.64 -13.24
N LYS A 204 10.76 6.11 -14.50
CA LYS A 204 10.16 5.47 -15.68
C LYS A 204 8.64 5.25 -15.56
N LEU A 205 7.94 6.20 -14.94
CA LEU A 205 6.48 6.21 -14.93
C LEU A 205 5.95 6.36 -16.35
N LYS A 206 4.83 5.70 -16.64
CA LYS A 206 4.14 5.86 -17.92
C LYS A 206 3.47 7.24 -17.97
N GLY A 207 3.19 7.75 -19.17
CA GLY A 207 2.63 9.09 -19.35
C GLY A 207 1.27 9.33 -18.65
N PHE A 208 0.49 8.26 -18.44
CA PHE A 208 -0.78 8.30 -17.70
C PHE A 208 -0.62 8.16 -16.17
N GLU A 209 0.56 7.78 -15.70
CA GLU A 209 0.93 7.71 -14.28
C GLU A 209 1.56 9.03 -13.79
N GLU A 210 1.82 9.97 -14.70
CA GLU A 210 2.35 11.28 -14.37
C GLU A 210 1.27 12.23 -13.81
N ILE A 211 1.63 12.95 -12.75
CA ILE A 211 0.82 14.05 -12.22
C ILE A 211 0.80 15.22 -13.22
N LYS A 212 -0.40 15.72 -13.55
CA LYS A 212 -0.60 16.84 -14.50
C LYS A 212 -0.87 18.18 -13.83
N ALA A 213 -1.39 18.19 -12.61
CA ALA A 213 -1.60 19.41 -11.82
C ALA A 213 -1.41 19.13 -10.33
N VAL A 214 -1.01 20.17 -9.58
CA VAL A 214 -0.82 20.08 -8.13
C VAL A 214 -1.44 21.26 -7.39
N LEU A 215 -1.88 20.97 -6.16
CA LEU A 215 -2.15 21.96 -5.12
C LEU A 215 -0.99 21.91 -4.12
N LEU A 216 -0.45 23.07 -3.75
CA LEU A 216 0.51 23.19 -2.65
C LEU A 216 -0.25 23.48 -1.35
N GLU A 217 -0.14 22.57 -0.39
CA GLU A 217 -0.73 22.64 0.94
C GLU A 217 0.34 23.02 1.96
N THR A 218 -0.05 23.83 2.94
CA THR A 218 0.80 24.27 4.05
C THR A 218 0.56 23.50 5.34
N VAL A 219 -0.60 22.88 5.50
CA VAL A 219 -0.96 22.11 6.69
C VAL A 219 -0.67 20.63 6.42
N PRO A 220 0.25 19.98 7.15
CA PRO A 220 0.50 18.55 7.01
C PRO A 220 -0.75 17.71 7.25
N PHE A 221 -0.86 16.58 6.56
CA PHE A 221 -1.89 15.58 6.85
C PHE A 221 -1.61 14.97 8.21
N SER A 222 -2.63 14.79 9.04
CA SER A 222 -2.43 14.25 10.38
C SER A 222 -3.67 13.49 10.90
N PRO A 223 -3.53 12.70 11.97
CA PRO A 223 -4.69 12.13 12.64
C PRO A 223 -5.62 13.20 13.22
N GLU A 224 -5.08 14.33 13.69
CA GLU A 224 -5.82 15.42 14.33
C GLU A 224 -6.75 16.16 13.36
N ASN A 225 -6.37 16.28 12.09
CA ASN A 225 -7.22 16.86 11.05
C ASN A 225 -8.06 15.82 10.28
N ASP A 226 -8.12 14.57 10.77
CA ASP A 226 -8.86 13.45 10.18
C ASP A 226 -8.45 13.09 8.73
N LEU A 227 -7.26 13.51 8.30
CA LEU A 227 -6.72 13.17 6.98
C LEU A 227 -5.85 11.91 7.01
N MET A 228 -5.46 11.45 8.20
CA MET A 228 -4.71 10.21 8.39
C MET A 228 -5.33 9.32 9.47
N THR A 229 -5.02 8.02 9.40
CA THR A 229 -5.22 7.08 10.51
C THR A 229 -4.19 7.34 11.62
N PRO A 230 -4.42 6.85 12.85
CA PRO A 230 -3.39 6.88 13.91
C PRO A 230 -2.08 6.17 13.52
N SER A 231 -2.12 5.29 12.52
CA SER A 231 -0.96 4.63 11.92
C SER A 231 -0.34 5.42 10.75
N PHE A 232 -0.65 6.70 10.62
CA PHE A 232 -0.16 7.60 9.57
C PHE A 232 -0.39 7.09 8.14
N LYS A 233 -1.53 6.43 7.91
CA LYS A 233 -2.01 6.11 6.56
C LYS A 233 -3.04 7.13 6.11
N LEU A 234 -2.97 7.55 4.85
CA LEU A 234 -3.89 8.52 4.27
C LEU A 234 -5.34 8.01 4.28
N LYS A 235 -6.27 8.82 4.78
CA LYS A 235 -7.71 8.57 4.68
C LYS A 235 -8.23 9.18 3.37
N ARG A 236 -8.18 8.41 2.27
CA ARG A 236 -8.50 8.89 0.91
C ARG A 236 -9.88 9.53 0.76
N ALA A 237 -10.92 9.00 1.42
CA ALA A 237 -12.26 9.57 1.35
C ALA A 237 -12.40 10.92 2.07
N PRO A 238 -11.92 11.07 3.33
CA PRO A 238 -11.77 12.38 3.97
C PRO A 238 -10.92 13.38 3.18
N LEU A 239 -9.77 12.96 2.63
CA LEU A 239 -8.93 13.80 1.76
C LEU A 239 -9.70 14.32 0.56
N LEU A 240 -10.43 13.45 -0.15
CA LEU A 240 -11.27 13.86 -1.27
C LEU A 240 -12.35 14.85 -0.84
N LYS A 241 -13.02 14.61 0.29
CA LYS A 241 -14.04 15.53 0.82
C LYS A 241 -13.46 16.89 1.17
N HIS A 242 -12.28 16.91 1.79
CA HIS A 242 -11.59 18.15 2.19
C HIS A 242 -11.11 18.96 0.99
N TYR A 243 -10.50 18.30 0.00
CA TYR A 243 -9.88 18.95 -1.15
C TYR A 243 -10.77 19.00 -2.40
N GLN A 244 -12.05 18.60 -2.31
CA GLN A 244 -12.96 18.50 -3.46
C GLN A 244 -12.99 19.75 -4.35
N PRO A 245 -13.07 20.98 -3.81
CA PRO A 245 -13.08 22.18 -4.66
C PRO A 245 -11.78 22.38 -5.43
N ALA A 246 -10.63 22.12 -4.77
CA ALA A 246 -9.31 22.26 -5.38
C ALA A 246 -9.05 21.17 -6.43
N ILE A 247 -9.47 19.94 -6.16
CA ILE A 247 -9.39 18.82 -7.11
C ILE A 247 -10.18 19.15 -8.37
N LYS A 248 -11.42 19.65 -8.21
CA LYS A 248 -12.24 20.09 -9.35
C LYS A 248 -11.55 21.20 -10.14
N ALA A 249 -11.03 22.22 -9.46
CA ALA A 249 -10.31 23.32 -10.12
C ALA A 249 -9.06 22.86 -10.89
N MET A 250 -8.33 21.85 -10.40
CA MET A 250 -7.20 21.26 -11.11
C MET A 250 -7.63 20.52 -12.39
N TYR A 251 -8.76 19.82 -12.36
CA TYR A 251 -9.31 19.17 -13.55
C TYR A 251 -9.99 20.15 -14.52
N ASP A 252 -10.50 21.29 -14.05
CA ASP A 252 -11.10 22.29 -14.94
C ASP A 252 -10.04 23.14 -15.68
N LYS A 253 -8.82 23.26 -15.12
CA LYS A 253 -7.71 24.05 -15.68
C LYS A 253 -6.81 23.31 -16.68
N ARG A 254 -7.13 22.05 -17.00
CA ARG A 254 -6.29 21.16 -17.80
C ARG A 254 -6.36 21.41 -19.30
#